data_AF-A0A4Q5TK69-F1
#
_entry.id   AF-A0A4Q5TK69-F1
#
_cell.length_a   1.000
_cell.length_b   1.000
_cell.length_c   1.000
_cell.angle_alpha   90.00
_cell.angle_beta   90.00
_cell.angle_gamma   90.00
#
_symmetry.space_group_name_H-M   'P 1'
#
loop_
_entity.id
_entity.type
_entity.pdbx_description
1 polymer ?
#
loop_
_entity_poly.entity_id
_entity_poly.type
_entity_poly.pdbx_seq_one_letter_code
_entity_poly.pdbx_strand_id
1 'polypeptide(L)' 'MPAADDLCRFVDASPSPFHAVATAAAALDAAGWSRADERDPWPASGGRGYVVRGGSLVAWDDTAATGPADP' A
#
# COMPACT_ATOMS: atom_id res chain seq x y z
N MET A 1 15.60 17.90 -6.69
CA MET A 1 14.42 18.12 -5.82
C MET A 1 13.92 16.73 -5.49
N PRO A 2 14.15 16.22 -4.28
CA PRO A 2 14.11 14.77 -4.02
C PRO A 2 12.80 14.12 -4.48
N ALA A 3 11.65 14.75 -4.23
CA ALA A 3 10.34 14.23 -4.64
C ALA A 3 10.14 14.10 -6.16
N ALA A 4 10.68 15.03 -6.97
CA ALA A 4 10.57 14.94 -8.42
C ALA A 4 11.46 13.82 -8.98
N ASP A 5 12.67 13.69 -8.44
CA ASP A 5 13.62 12.65 -8.83
C ASP A 5 13.09 11.26 -8.43
N ASP A 6 12.42 11.14 -7.27
CA ASP A 6 11.76 9.91 -6.82
C ASP A 6 10.56 9.54 -7.69
N LEU A 7 9.75 10.53 -8.11
CA LEU A 7 8.63 10.30 -9.03
C LEU A 7 9.12 9.81 -10.40
N CYS A 8 10.16 10.42 -10.97
CA CYS A 8 10.75 9.96 -12.23
C CYS A 8 11.22 8.50 -12.12
N ARG A 9 11.93 8.14 -11.03
CA ARG A 9 12.35 6.76 -10.79
C ARG A 9 11.18 5.78 -10.68
N PHE A 10 10.08 6.18 -10.04
CA PHE A 10 8.86 5.38 -9.98
C PHE A 10 8.26 5.14 -11.38
N VAL A 11 8.17 6.20 -12.20
CA VAL A 11 7.63 6.13 -13.57
C VAL A 11 8.51 5.25 -14.46
N ASP A 12 9.83 5.43 -14.41
CA ASP A 12 10.80 4.65 -15.19
C ASP A 12 10.72 3.15 -14.86
N ALA A 13 10.47 2.80 -13.59
CA ALA A 13 10.28 1.43 -13.13
C ALA A 13 8.90 0.83 -13.50
N SER A 14 7.95 1.63 -13.99
CA SER A 14 6.53 1.27 -14.07
C SER A 14 5.93 1.43 -15.49
N PRO A 15 6.42 0.69 -16.51
CA PRO A 15 6.00 0.88 -17.91
C PRO A 15 4.56 0.43 -18.22
N SER A 16 3.84 -0.14 -17.26
CA SER A 16 2.41 -0.46 -17.38
C SER A 16 1.72 -0.38 -16.02
N PRO A 17 0.37 -0.35 -15.96
CA PRO A 17 -0.37 -0.36 -14.70
C PRO A 17 -0.02 -1.56 -13.79
N PHE A 18 0.24 -2.73 -14.38
CA PHE A 18 0.69 -3.90 -13.62
C PHE A 18 2.08 -3.69 -12.98
N HIS A 19 3.01 -3.04 -13.70
CA HIS A 19 4.31 -2.70 -13.13
C HIS A 19 4.18 -1.61 -12.06
N ALA A 20 3.32 -0.60 -12.25
CA ALA A 20 3.07 0.42 -11.24
C ALA A 20 2.57 -0.19 -9.93
N VAL A 21 1.65 -1.15 -9.99
CA VAL A 21 1.19 -1.89 -8.81
C VAL A 21 2.30 -2.72 -8.18
N ALA A 22 3.13 -3.40 -8.97
CA ALA A 22 4.25 -4.18 -8.44
C ALA A 22 5.30 -3.28 -7.76
N THR A 23 5.65 -2.14 -8.37
CA THR A 23 6.57 -1.14 -7.82
C THR A 23 6.02 -0.55 -6.52
N ALA A 24 4.73 -0.19 -6.49
CA ALA A 24 4.08 0.34 -5.29
C ALA A 24 4.01 -0.71 -4.16
N ALA A 25 3.68 -1.97 -4.48
CA ALA A 25 3.67 -3.06 -3.50
C ALA A 25 5.06 -3.28 -2.89
N ALA A 26 6.11 -3.30 -3.70
CA ALA A 26 7.50 -3.43 -3.21
C ALA A 26 7.91 -2.27 -2.29
N ALA A 27 7.47 -1.04 -2.60
CA ALA A 27 7.71 0.11 -1.74
C ALA A 27 6.96 0.01 -0.39
N LEU A 28 5.73 -0.50 -0.40
CA LEU A 28 4.94 -0.73 0.82
C LEU A 28 5.56 -1.84 1.68
N ASP A 29 6.01 -2.94 1.07
CA ASP A 29 6.75 -4.00 1.76
C ASP A 29 8.02 -3.45 2.43
N ALA A 30 8.81 -2.65 1.71
CA ALA A 30 10.01 -2.01 2.24
C ALA A 30 9.70 -1.03 3.39
N ALA A 31 8.51 -0.42 3.39
CA ALA A 31 8.03 0.46 4.46
C ALA A 31 7.39 -0.29 5.64
N GLY A 32 7.36 -1.63 5.60
CA GLY A 32 6.80 -2.47 6.66
C GLY A 32 5.28 -2.48 6.70
N TRP A 33 4.62 -2.34 5.55
CA TRP A 33 3.18 -2.56 5.42
C TRP A 33 2.89 -4.03 5.22
N SER A 34 1.73 -4.50 5.68
CA SER A 34 1.34 -5.91 5.56
C SER A 34 0.47 -6.13 4.32
N ARG A 35 0.85 -7.05 3.45
CA ARG A 35 0.00 -7.49 2.34
C ARG A 35 -1.10 -8.41 2.86
N ALA A 36 -2.36 -8.06 2.60
CA ALA A 36 -3.51 -8.93 2.85
C ALA A 36 -3.86 -9.76 1.62
N ASP A 37 -4.28 -11.01 1.82
CA ASP A 37 -5.00 -11.81 0.82
C ASP A 37 -6.50 -11.61 1.02
N GLU A 38 -7.23 -11.29 -0.04
CA GLU A 38 -8.68 -11.03 0.03
C GLU A 38 -9.52 -12.22 0.53
N ARG A 39 -8.94 -13.43 0.51
CA ARG A 39 -9.61 -14.67 0.93
C ARG A 39 -9.41 -14.97 2.42
N ASP A 40 -8.44 -14.31 3.06
CA ASP A 40 -8.14 -14.51 4.47
C ASP A 40 -8.99 -13.56 5.33
N PRO A 41 -9.18 -13.87 6.63
CA PRO A 41 -9.72 -12.91 7.58
C PRO A 41 -8.90 -11.62 7.55
N TRP A 42 -9.60 -10.49 7.55
CA TRP A 42 -8.94 -9.19 7.57
C TRP A 42 -8.12 -9.00 8.86
N PRO A 43 -6.97 -8.31 8.79
CA PRO A 43 -6.19 -8.00 9.98
C PRO A 43 -7.03 -7.23 11.02
N ALA A 44 -6.73 -7.44 12.30
CA ALA A 44 -7.30 -6.62 13.36
C ALA A 44 -6.95 -5.14 13.14
N SER A 45 -7.82 -4.24 13.62
CA SER A 45 -7.64 -2.80 13.46
C SER A 45 -6.39 -2.27 14.16
N GLY A 46 -5.93 -1.10 13.71
CA GLY A 46 -4.77 -0.40 14.26
C GLY A 46 -3.45 -0.72 13.55
N GLY A 47 -3.49 -0.95 12.23
CA GLY A 47 -2.34 -1.34 11.42
C GLY A 47 -2.25 -0.61 10.08
N ARG A 48 -1.25 -1.02 9.29
CA ARG A 48 -1.07 -0.58 7.91
C ARG A 48 -1.07 -1.78 7.00
N GLY A 49 -1.94 -1.78 6.01
CA GLY A 49 -2.07 -2.90 5.12
C GLY A 49 -2.36 -2.48 3.69
N TYR A 50 -2.18 -3.42 2.78
CA TYR A 50 -2.56 -3.23 1.39
C TYR A 50 -3.00 -4.54 0.75
N VAL A 51 -3.77 -4.43 -0.32
CA VAL A 51 -4.25 -5.56 -1.12
C VAL A 51 -4.03 -5.29 -2.60
N VAL A 52 -3.80 -6.35 -3.38
CA VAL A 52 -3.62 -6.27 -4.82
C VAL A 52 -4.56 -7.25 -5.52
N ARG A 53 -5.36 -6.74 -6.45
CA ARG A 53 -6.32 -7.54 -7.22
C ARG A 53 -6.38 -7.10 -8.67
N GLY A 54 -6.14 -8.02 -9.59
CA GLY A 54 -6.35 -7.79 -11.02
C GLY A 54 -5.59 -6.59 -11.60
N GLY A 55 -4.45 -6.19 -11.01
CA GLY A 55 -3.70 -5.00 -11.43
C GLY A 55 -4.11 -3.69 -10.76
N SER A 56 -4.91 -3.76 -9.69
CA SER A 56 -5.25 -2.64 -8.81
C SER A 56 -4.62 -2.85 -7.43
N LEU A 57 -4.23 -1.75 -6.78
CA LEU A 57 -3.70 -1.74 -5.41
C LEU A 57 -4.52 -0.79 -4.54
N VAL A 58 -4.88 -1.23 -3.33
CA VAL A 58 -5.48 -0.39 -2.30
C VAL A 58 -4.65 -0.54 -1.02
N ALA A 59 -4.27 0.58 -0.43
CA ALA A 59 -3.51 0.64 0.83
C ALA A 59 -4.29 1.45 1.86
N TRP A 60 -4.24 1.05 3.13
CA TRP A 60 -4.89 1.71 4.26
C TRP A 60 -3.95 1.81 5.47
N ASP A 61 -4.13 2.88 6.23
CA ASP A 61 -3.53 3.09 7.55
C ASP A 61 -4.66 3.44 8.52
N ASP A 62 -4.97 2.55 9.45
CA ASP A 62 -6.01 2.75 10.47
C ASP A 62 -5.42 2.89 11.88
N THR A 63 -4.11 3.13 11.98
CA THR A 63 -3.41 3.37 13.27
C THR A 63 -3.97 4.59 14.03
N ALA A 64 -4.48 5.59 13.30
CA ALA A 64 -5.12 6.77 13.89
C ALA A 64 -6.57 6.50 14.35
N ALA A 65 -7.23 5.45 13.85
CA ALA A 65 -8.62 5.12 14.19
C ALA A 65 -8.76 4.40 15.53
N THR A 66 -7.65 4.05 16.20
CA THR A 66 -7.64 3.48 17.56
C THR A 66 -7.73 4.55 18.67
N GLY A 67 -8.35 5.71 18.39
CA GLY A 67 -8.88 6.61 19.43
C GLY A 67 -10.23 6.08 19.95
N PRO A 68 -10.66 6.39 21.19
CA PRO A 68 -11.94 5.92 21.70
C PRO A 68 -13.05 6.27 20.70
N ALA A 69 -13.79 5.27 20.25
CA ALA A 69 -15.02 5.51 19.50
C ALA A 69 -15.95 6.32 20.40
N ASP A 70 -16.36 7.51 19.96
CA ASP A 70 -17.47 8.22 20.61
C ASP A 70 -18.72 7.31 20.55
N PRO A 71 -19.50 7.21 21.66
CA PRO A 71 -20.60 6.27 21.80
C PRO A 71 -21.81 6.54 20.88
#